data_AF-A0A6B3N836-F1
#
_entry.id   AF-A0A6B3N836-F1
#
_cell.length_a   1.000
_cell.length_b   1.000
_cell.length_c   1.000
_cell.angle_alpha   90.00
_cell.angle_beta   90.00
_cell.angle_gamma   90.00
#
_symmetry.space_group_name_H-M   'P 1'
#
loop_
_entity.id
_entity.type
_entity.pdbx_description
1 polymer ?
#
loop_
_entity_poly.entity_id
_entity_poly.type
_entity_poly.pdbx_seq_one_letter_code
_entity_poly.pdbx_strand_id
1 'polypeptide(L)'
;MNKPVIAIGLDAADPVLLENWMSQGYLKNLQRLREQGAYGRLTNLEYYKAELPWTTFLTGCLPEKTGYWAPIKFHEGTYEVEYIEAYDFKEYKPFYALGEDYQVGVFDMPQSKLCEQVNGKQVLAWGAHSPQTPSHSLPESLLAEINKEYGKHPALHKDHGDWWDQG
;
A
#
# COMPACT_ATOMS: atom_id res chain seq x y z
N MET A 1 -23.33 -15.35 10.65
CA MET A 1 -22.37 -15.61 9.56
C MET A 1 -21.41 -14.43 9.51
N ASN A 2 -20.12 -14.64 9.79
CA ASN A 2 -19.11 -13.62 9.49
C ASN A 2 -18.99 -13.50 7.97
N LYS A 3 -19.25 -12.31 7.43
CA LYS A 3 -19.02 -12.02 6.02
C LYS A 3 -17.57 -11.52 5.89
N PRO A 4 -16.69 -12.21 5.12
CA PRO A 4 -15.34 -11.73 4.90
C PRO A 4 -15.39 -10.38 4.17
N VAL A 5 -14.46 -9.49 4.50
CA VAL A 5 -14.26 -8.19 3.85
C VAL A 5 -12.96 -8.24 3.06
N ILE A 6 -12.99 -7.73 1.84
CA ILE A 6 -11.81 -7.58 0.99
C ILE A 6 -11.66 -6.09 0.69
N ALA A 7 -10.48 -5.54 0.95
CA ALA A 7 -10.07 -4.20 0.54
C ALA A 7 -9.00 -4.33 -0.54
N ILE A 8 -9.17 -3.62 -1.67
CA ILE A 8 -8.23 -3.62 -2.79
C ILE A 8 -7.79 -2.17 -3.02
N GLY A 9 -6.50 -1.91 -2.88
CA GLY A 9 -5.88 -0.66 -3.31
C GLY A 9 -5.40 -0.77 -4.75
N LEU A 10 -5.77 0.17 -5.60
CA LEU A 10 -5.24 0.28 -6.96
C LEU A 10 -4.39 1.55 -7.03
N ASP A 11 -3.06 1.38 -7.08
CA ASP A 11 -2.15 2.53 -7.21
C ASP A 11 -2.23 3.15 -8.61
N ALA A 12 -2.06 4.47 -8.69
CA ALA A 12 -2.18 5.28 -9.90
C ALA A 12 -3.50 5.09 -10.69
N ALA A 13 -4.56 4.60 -10.04
CA ALA A 13 -5.84 4.35 -10.68
C ALA A 13 -6.66 5.64 -10.85
N ASP A 14 -6.38 6.37 -11.93
CA ASP A 14 -7.05 7.63 -12.24
C ASP A 14 -8.58 7.44 -12.33
N PRO A 15 -9.36 8.13 -11.47
CA PRO A 15 -10.79 7.88 -11.40
C PRO A 15 -11.56 8.41 -12.62
N VAL A 16 -11.03 9.39 -13.39
CA VAL A 16 -11.63 9.82 -14.67
C VAL A 16 -11.48 8.72 -15.72
N LEU A 17 -10.30 8.08 -15.81
CA LEU A 17 -10.10 6.96 -16.73
C LEU A 17 -10.97 5.76 -16.37
N LEU A 18 -11.03 5.40 -15.07
CA LEU A 18 -11.90 4.32 -14.60
C LEU A 18 -13.36 4.58 -14.95
N GLU A 19 -13.86 5.79 -14.73
CA GLU A 19 -15.25 6.14 -15.05
C GLU A 19 -15.54 6.08 -16.56
N ASN A 20 -14.63 6.59 -17.39
CA ASN A 20 -14.77 6.49 -18.84
C ASN A 20 -14.81 5.03 -19.29
N TRP A 21 -13.89 4.19 -18.81
CA TRP A 21 -13.86 2.77 -19.18
C TRP A 21 -15.05 1.97 -18.62
N MET A 22 -15.57 2.34 -17.45
CA MET A 22 -16.85 1.81 -16.95
C MET A 22 -17.99 2.18 -17.89
N SER A 23 -18.12 3.44 -18.30
CA SER A 23 -19.20 3.87 -19.22
C SER A 23 -19.11 3.24 -20.62
N GLN A 24 -17.91 2.86 -21.05
CA GLN A 24 -17.67 2.16 -22.31
C GLN A 24 -17.89 0.64 -22.20
N GLY A 25 -18.19 0.13 -20.99
CA GLY A 25 -18.45 -1.29 -20.74
C GLY A 25 -17.20 -2.17 -20.62
N TYR A 26 -16.00 -1.58 -20.54
CA TYR A 26 -14.73 -2.31 -20.39
C TYR A 26 -14.53 -2.84 -18.95
N LEU A 27 -15.05 -2.12 -17.95
CA LEU A 27 -14.86 -2.44 -16.52
C LEU A 27 -16.16 -2.89 -15.84
N LYS A 28 -16.78 -3.95 -16.37
CA LYS A 28 -18.12 -4.43 -15.95
C LYS A 28 -18.24 -4.72 -14.45
N ASN A 29 -17.19 -5.27 -13.83
CA ASN A 29 -17.20 -5.59 -12.41
C ASN A 29 -17.15 -4.33 -11.53
N LEU A 30 -16.31 -3.35 -11.88
CA LEU A 30 -16.24 -2.07 -11.18
C LEU A 30 -17.51 -1.25 -11.38
N GLN A 31 -18.09 -1.27 -12.59
CA GLN A 31 -19.38 -0.66 -12.87
C GLN A 31 -20.48 -1.23 -11.97
N ARG A 32 -20.57 -2.57 -11.88
CA ARG A 32 -21.55 -3.23 -11.00
C ARG A 32 -21.36 -2.86 -9.52
N LEU A 33 -20.11 -2.79 -9.04
CA LEU A 33 -19.81 -2.36 -7.66
C LEU A 33 -20.24 -0.92 -7.41
N ARG A 34 -20.04 -0.02 -8.38
CA ARG A 34 -20.49 1.37 -8.31
C ARG A 34 -22.03 1.48 -8.29
N GLU A 35 -22.73 0.72 -9.12
CA GLU A 35 -24.20 0.77 -9.23
C GLU A 35 -24.91 0.13 -8.02
N GLN A 36 -24.33 -0.90 -7.42
CA GLN A 36 -24.93 -1.67 -6.31
C GLN A 36 -24.35 -1.32 -4.94
N GLY A 37 -23.38 -0.40 -4.90
CA GLY A 37 -22.66 0.00 -3.69
C GLY A 37 -22.60 1.51 -3.52
N ALA A 38 -21.53 1.98 -2.89
CA ALA A 38 -21.24 3.40 -2.73
C ALA A 38 -19.96 3.75 -3.49
N TYR A 39 -19.98 4.92 -4.14
CA TYR A 39 -18.84 5.44 -4.88
C TYR A 39 -18.74 6.95 -4.66
N GLY A 40 -17.53 7.45 -4.40
CA GLY A 40 -17.27 8.86 -4.20
C GLY A 40 -15.85 9.24 -4.62
N ARG A 41 -15.70 10.47 -5.10
CA ARG A 41 -14.38 11.07 -5.36
C ARG A 41 -13.81 11.60 -4.05
N LEU A 42 -12.55 11.27 -3.78
CA LEU A 42 -11.79 11.84 -2.68
C LEU A 42 -10.91 12.98 -3.20
N THR A 43 -10.71 13.99 -2.37
CA THR A 43 -9.74 15.06 -2.61
C THR A 43 -8.46 14.77 -1.85
N ASN A 44 -7.32 15.10 -2.43
CA ASN A 44 -6.03 14.95 -1.78
C ASN A 44 -5.50 16.30 -1.26
N LEU A 45 -4.41 16.26 -0.50
CA LEU A 45 -3.70 17.46 -0.06
C LEU A 45 -3.03 18.16 -1.25
N GLU A 46 -2.98 19.49 -1.21
CA GLU A 46 -2.39 20.31 -2.29
C GLU A 46 -0.89 20.06 -2.43
N TYR A 47 -0.18 19.98 -1.31
CA TYR A 47 1.24 19.62 -1.24
C TYR A 47 1.37 18.17 -0.80
N TYR A 48 1.49 17.25 -1.75
CA TYR A 48 1.67 15.83 -1.46
C TYR A 48 2.87 15.23 -2.20
N LYS A 49 3.46 14.20 -1.60
CA LYS A 49 4.37 13.25 -2.26
C LYS A 49 3.68 11.91 -2.43
N ALA A 50 4.18 11.06 -3.33
CA ALA A 50 3.53 9.80 -3.71
C ALA A 50 3.22 8.88 -2.51
N GLU A 51 4.03 8.93 -1.45
CA GLU A 51 3.95 8.06 -0.28
C GLU A 51 2.91 8.55 0.76
N LEU A 52 2.61 9.85 0.73
CA LEU A 52 1.78 10.52 1.74
C LEU A 52 0.31 10.04 1.73
N PRO A 53 -0.35 9.88 0.55
CA PRO A 53 -1.71 9.35 0.49
C PRO A 53 -1.83 7.95 1.10
N TRP A 54 -0.84 7.09 0.90
CA TRP A 54 -0.84 5.75 1.46
C TRP A 54 -0.71 5.75 2.98
N THR A 55 0.18 6.57 3.55
CA THR A 55 0.30 6.71 5.02
C THR A 55 -1.01 7.25 5.62
N THR A 56 -1.64 8.23 4.96
CA THR A 56 -2.93 8.79 5.39
C THR A 56 -4.04 7.75 5.33
N PHE A 57 -4.12 6.98 4.23
CA PHE A 57 -5.07 5.88 4.07
C PHE A 57 -4.88 4.80 5.14
N LEU A 58 -3.62 4.41 5.40
CA LEU A 58 -3.29 3.35 6.35
C LEU A 58 -3.65 3.76 7.79
N THR A 59 -3.29 4.98 8.20
CA THR A 59 -3.43 5.41 9.60
C THR A 59 -4.72 6.17 9.90
N GLY A 60 -5.43 6.63 8.88
CA GLY A 60 -6.54 7.58 9.01
C GLY A 60 -6.11 8.95 9.57
N CYS A 61 -4.80 9.25 9.57
CA CYS A 61 -4.23 10.45 10.15
C CYS A 61 -3.53 11.29 9.07
N LEU A 62 -3.76 12.60 9.12
CA LEU A 62 -3.08 13.56 8.25
C LEU A 62 -1.58 13.69 8.64
N PRO A 63 -0.70 14.11 7.71
CA PRO A 63 0.73 14.25 7.96
C PRO A 63 1.09 15.22 9.09
N GLU A 64 0.25 16.24 9.37
CA GLU A 64 0.42 17.15 10.51
C GLU A 64 0.29 16.42 11.84
N LYS A 65 -0.45 15.30 11.87
CA LYS A 65 -0.66 14.47 13.05
C LYS A 65 0.38 13.35 13.15
N THR A 66 0.72 12.69 12.04
CA THR A 66 1.70 11.59 12.04
C THR A 66 3.15 12.07 12.03
N GLY A 67 3.38 13.33 11.63
CA GLY A 67 4.71 13.88 11.37
C GLY A 67 5.40 13.32 10.12
N TYR A 68 4.74 12.42 9.37
CA TYR A 68 5.31 11.77 8.20
C TYR A 68 4.88 12.47 6.91
N TRP A 69 5.84 13.12 6.25
CA TRP A 69 5.61 13.90 5.02
C TRP A 69 6.22 13.26 3.77
N ALA A 70 7.28 12.46 3.93
CA ALA A 70 8.06 11.85 2.87
C ALA A 70 8.90 10.71 3.46
N PRO A 71 9.41 9.79 2.63
CA PRO A 71 10.37 8.78 3.09
C PRO A 71 11.77 9.34 3.38
N ILE A 72 11.86 10.64 3.66
CA ILE A 72 13.09 11.38 3.86
C ILE A 72 12.84 12.41 4.97
N LYS A 73 13.74 12.45 5.95
CA LYS A 73 13.72 13.37 7.08
C LYS A 73 14.96 14.25 7.05
N PHE A 74 14.76 15.53 7.27
CA PHE A 74 15.85 16.51 7.40
C PHE A 74 16.08 16.81 8.87
N HIS A 75 17.35 16.90 9.28
CA HIS A 75 17.70 17.30 10.64
C HIS A 75 17.93 18.81 10.70
N GLU A 76 17.12 19.49 11.51
CA GLU A 76 17.20 20.94 11.67
C GLU A 76 18.59 21.37 12.16
N GLY A 77 19.15 22.43 11.56
CA GLY A 77 20.47 22.93 11.91
C GLY A 77 21.64 22.14 11.30
N THR A 78 21.37 21.11 10.48
CA THR A 78 22.40 20.35 9.76
C THR A 78 22.05 20.21 8.28
N TYR A 79 22.97 19.63 7.49
CA TYR A 79 22.71 19.18 6.11
C TYR A 79 22.42 17.68 6.06
N GLU A 80 22.17 17.05 7.20
CA GLU A 80 21.98 15.61 7.29
C GLU A 80 20.57 15.25 6.84
N VAL A 81 20.51 14.17 6.07
CA VAL A 81 19.28 13.62 5.50
C VAL A 81 19.21 12.15 5.91
N GLU A 82 18.13 11.79 6.58
CA GLU A 82 17.81 10.42 6.96
C GLU A 82 16.74 9.89 6.02
N TYR A 83 16.98 8.73 5.41
CA TYR A 83 15.94 8.03 4.67
C TYR A 83 15.09 7.25 5.67
N ILE A 84 13.84 7.70 5.85
CA ILE A 84 12.86 7.05 6.71
C ILE A 84 11.94 6.25 5.80
N GLU A 85 12.04 4.93 5.81
CA GLU A 85 11.16 4.00 5.10
C GLU A 85 9.65 4.27 5.34
N ALA A 86 8.77 3.38 4.89
CA ALA A 86 7.35 3.40 5.19
C ALA A 86 7.05 3.62 6.69
N TYR A 87 5.93 4.28 6.99
CA TYR A 87 5.52 4.64 8.34
C TYR A 87 5.52 3.42 9.28
N ASP A 88 6.13 3.55 10.45
CA ASP A 88 6.45 2.41 11.33
C ASP A 88 5.32 1.95 12.25
N PHE A 89 4.18 2.63 12.19
CA PHE A 89 2.97 2.34 12.95
C PHE A 89 3.13 2.32 14.48
N LYS A 90 4.22 2.89 15.03
CA LYS A 90 4.43 2.93 16.49
C LYS A 90 3.41 3.80 17.21
N GLU A 91 3.09 4.96 16.62
CA GLU A 91 2.14 5.91 17.20
C GLU A 91 0.71 5.70 16.66
N TYR A 92 0.57 5.56 15.34
CA TYR A 92 -0.71 5.34 14.68
C TYR A 92 -0.71 4.00 13.95
N LYS A 93 -1.55 3.07 14.40
CA LYS A 93 -1.69 1.74 13.81
C LYS A 93 -2.38 1.80 12.45
N PRO A 94 -2.15 0.82 11.55
CA PRO A 94 -2.93 0.73 10.32
C PRO A 94 -4.39 0.39 10.63
N PHE A 95 -5.33 0.83 9.79
CA PHE A 95 -6.77 0.62 9.98
C PHE A 95 -7.16 -0.85 10.06
N TYR A 96 -6.31 -1.73 9.51
CA TYR A 96 -6.51 -3.17 9.49
C TYR A 96 -5.92 -3.90 10.72
N ALA A 97 -5.32 -3.20 11.68
CA ALA A 97 -4.92 -3.75 12.98
C ALA A 97 -6.13 -3.81 13.95
N LEU A 98 -7.05 -4.74 13.66
CA LEU A 98 -8.38 -4.83 14.27
C LEU A 98 -8.47 -5.66 15.57
N GLY A 99 -7.33 -6.07 16.14
CA GLY A 99 -7.28 -6.90 17.35
C GLY A 99 -7.57 -8.39 17.09
N GLU A 100 -7.78 -9.16 18.16
CA GLU A 100 -7.88 -10.63 18.10
C GLU A 100 -9.18 -11.13 17.46
N ASP A 101 -10.23 -10.30 17.45
CA ASP A 101 -11.55 -10.66 16.93
C ASP A 101 -11.58 -10.86 15.40
N TYR A 102 -10.56 -10.35 14.70
CA TYR A 102 -10.50 -10.37 13.24
C TYR A 102 -9.21 -11.03 12.74
N GLN A 103 -9.36 -12.02 11.85
CA GLN A 103 -8.24 -12.59 11.10
C GLN A 103 -8.00 -11.76 9.83
N VAL A 104 -6.82 -11.17 9.70
CA VAL A 104 -6.50 -10.21 8.62
C VAL A 104 -5.34 -10.72 7.79
N GLY A 105 -5.53 -10.78 6.47
CA GLY A 105 -4.47 -11.02 5.50
C GLY A 105 -4.05 -9.70 4.84
N VAL A 106 -2.75 -9.41 4.83
CA VAL A 106 -2.17 -8.26 4.13
C VAL A 106 -1.18 -8.76 3.10
N PHE A 107 -1.29 -8.26 1.87
CA PHE A 107 -0.42 -8.68 0.77
C PHE A 107 -0.08 -7.47 -0.10
N ASP A 108 1.22 -7.17 -0.20
CA ASP A 108 1.78 -6.07 -1.00
C ASP A 108 1.05 -4.73 -0.85
N MET A 109 0.66 -4.41 0.40
CA MET A 109 0.08 -3.11 0.72
C MET A 109 1.13 -2.01 0.49
N PRO A 110 0.86 -1.00 -0.36
CA PRO A 110 1.83 0.04 -0.66
C PRO A 110 2.23 0.83 0.59
N GLN A 111 3.51 1.20 0.67
CA GLN A 111 4.03 2.11 1.70
C GLN A 111 3.69 1.68 3.13
N SER A 112 3.74 0.38 3.40
CA SER A 112 3.38 -0.23 4.67
C SER A 112 4.56 -0.95 5.30
N LYS A 113 4.54 -1.10 6.63
CA LYS A 113 5.41 -2.01 7.37
C LYS A 113 4.61 -3.15 8.01
N LEU A 114 5.30 -4.22 8.41
CA LEU A 114 4.69 -5.26 9.23
C LEU A 114 4.21 -4.67 10.55
N CYS A 115 3.00 -5.03 10.97
CA CYS A 115 2.43 -4.59 12.24
C CYS A 115 2.10 -5.82 13.09
N GLU A 116 2.80 -6.00 14.22
CA GLU A 116 2.62 -7.16 15.11
C GLU A 116 1.22 -7.21 15.74
N GLN A 117 0.52 -6.06 15.82
CA GLN A 117 -0.83 -5.96 16.33
C GLN A 117 -1.91 -6.42 15.32
N VAL A 118 -1.51 -6.87 14.13
CA VAL A 118 -2.42 -7.47 13.15
C VAL A 118 -2.50 -8.96 13.40
N ASN A 119 -3.68 -9.45 13.74
CA ASN A 119 -3.93 -10.88 13.91
C ASN A 119 -4.10 -11.56 12.54
N GLY A 120 -2.99 -11.97 11.94
CA GLY A 120 -2.98 -12.76 10.71
C GLY A 120 -1.71 -12.61 9.88
N LYS A 121 -1.79 -13.04 8.62
CA LYS A 121 -0.62 -13.15 7.74
C LYS A 121 -0.37 -11.83 7.01
N GLN A 122 0.89 -11.43 6.92
CA GLN A 122 1.32 -10.24 6.21
C GLN A 122 2.46 -10.59 5.27
N VAL A 123 2.43 -10.12 4.03
CA VAL A 123 3.52 -10.24 3.06
C VAL A 123 3.69 -8.88 2.42
N LEU A 124 4.89 -8.33 2.48
CA LEU A 124 5.21 -7.03 1.91
C LEU A 124 6.39 -7.16 0.96
N ALA A 125 6.37 -6.34 -0.09
CA ALA A 125 7.40 -6.26 -1.10
C ALA A 125 7.74 -7.62 -1.74
N TRP A 126 6.72 -8.44 -2.04
CA TRP A 126 6.88 -9.56 -2.96
C TRP A 126 6.98 -9.03 -4.39
N GLY A 127 6.03 -8.19 -4.82
CA GLY A 127 5.99 -7.54 -6.13
C GLY A 127 5.67 -6.05 -6.11
N ALA A 128 5.71 -5.40 -4.95
CA ALA A 128 5.38 -3.98 -4.80
C ALA A 128 6.36 -3.06 -5.55
N HIS A 129 5.80 -2.00 -6.15
CA HIS A 129 6.57 -0.88 -6.71
C HIS A 129 7.08 0.01 -5.59
N SER A 130 8.37 0.39 -5.64
CA SER A 130 9.02 1.29 -4.67
C SER A 130 8.57 1.02 -3.22
N PRO A 131 8.79 -0.19 -2.69
CA PRO A 131 8.08 -0.67 -1.50
C PRO A 131 8.29 0.16 -0.23
N GLN A 132 9.42 0.88 -0.13
CA GLN A 132 9.87 1.57 1.09
C GLN A 132 9.86 0.67 2.34
N THR A 133 10.00 -0.65 2.16
CA THR A 133 10.12 -1.65 3.22
C THR A 133 10.89 -2.84 2.67
N PRO A 134 11.61 -3.62 3.50
CA PRO A 134 12.20 -4.88 3.05
C PRO A 134 11.16 -5.88 2.53
N SER A 135 11.59 -6.77 1.62
CA SER A 135 10.81 -7.97 1.27
C SER A 135 10.79 -8.93 2.45
N HIS A 136 9.65 -8.99 3.14
CA HIS A 136 9.48 -9.81 4.33
C HIS A 136 8.00 -10.18 4.57
N SER A 137 7.78 -11.08 5.52
CA SER A 137 6.45 -11.55 5.87
C SER A 137 6.32 -11.87 7.35
N LEU A 138 5.08 -11.93 7.81
CA LEU A 138 4.67 -12.57 9.06
C LEU A 138 3.67 -13.69 8.74
N PRO A 139 3.96 -14.96 9.06
CA PRO A 139 5.22 -15.46 9.62
C PRO A 139 6.40 -15.31 8.63
N GLU A 140 7.64 -15.30 9.14
CA GLU A 140 8.85 -15.10 8.33
C GLU A 140 9.02 -16.12 7.19
N SER A 141 8.51 -17.35 7.36
CA SER A 141 8.59 -18.41 6.34
C SER A 141 7.70 -18.15 5.12
N LEU A 142 6.65 -17.34 5.25
CA LEU A 142 5.59 -17.23 4.27
C LEU A 142 6.08 -16.67 2.92
N LEU A 143 6.94 -15.65 2.93
CA LEU A 143 7.53 -15.11 1.71
C LEU A 143 8.40 -16.15 1.00
N ALA A 144 9.13 -16.98 1.74
CA ALA A 144 9.94 -18.06 1.16
C ALA A 144 9.05 -19.15 0.54
N GLU A 145 7.93 -19.48 1.17
CA GLU A 145 6.93 -20.41 0.64
C GLU A 145 6.33 -19.88 -0.68
N ILE A 146 5.92 -18.61 -0.71
CA ILE A 146 5.40 -17.96 -1.92
C ILE A 146 6.45 -17.96 -3.03
N ASN A 147 7.69 -17.58 -2.73
CA ASN A 147 8.78 -17.58 -3.71
C ASN A 147 9.10 -18.99 -4.23
N LYS A 148 8.93 -20.03 -3.41
CA LYS A 148 9.14 -21.42 -3.82
C LYS A 148 8.04 -21.89 -4.78
N GLU A 149 6.80 -21.50 -4.53
CA GLU A 149 5.64 -21.94 -5.32
C GLU A 149 5.45 -21.14 -6.60
N TYR A 150 5.60 -19.81 -6.52
CA TYR A 150 5.27 -18.87 -7.60
C TYR A 150 6.49 -18.17 -8.20
N GLY A 151 7.68 -18.34 -7.60
CA GLY A 151 8.87 -17.60 -7.97
C GLY A 151 8.93 -16.21 -7.32
N LYS A 152 10.09 -15.55 -7.48
CA LYS A 152 10.25 -14.14 -7.12
C LYS A 152 9.54 -13.27 -8.16
N HIS A 153 8.90 -12.19 -7.72
CA HIS A 153 8.23 -11.29 -8.64
C HIS A 153 9.24 -10.62 -9.59
N PRO A 154 9.04 -10.66 -10.91
CA PRO A 154 10.04 -10.21 -11.89
C PRO A 154 10.23 -8.69 -11.95
N ALA A 155 9.28 -7.92 -11.39
CA ALA A 155 9.26 -6.46 -11.44
C ALA A 155 9.68 -5.78 -10.13
N LEU A 156 9.95 -6.53 -9.05
CA LEU A 156 10.42 -5.94 -7.79
C LEU A 156 11.75 -5.20 -8.03
N HIS A 157 11.84 -3.95 -7.57
CA HIS A 157 12.97 -3.03 -7.78
C HIS A 157 13.26 -2.68 -9.26
N LYS A 158 12.32 -2.92 -10.17
CA LYS A 158 12.37 -2.46 -11.56
C LYS A 158 11.43 -1.28 -11.78
N ASP A 159 11.48 -0.34 -10.84
CA ASP A 159 10.49 0.72 -10.66
C ASP A 159 10.47 1.76 -11.80
N HIS A 160 11.55 1.82 -12.59
CA HIS A 160 11.74 2.79 -13.66
C HIS A 160 11.41 2.25 -15.06
N GLY A 161 11.06 0.96 -15.17
CA GLY A 161 10.83 0.35 -16.47
C GLY A 161 12.05 0.56 -17.38
N ASP A 162 13.22 0.07 -16.98
CA ASP A 162 14.37 0.05 -17.89
C ASP A 162 14.13 -1.07 -18.92
N TRP A 163 13.39 -0.74 -19.97
CA TRP A 163 13.16 -1.60 -21.16
C TRP A 163 14.30 -1.46 -22.18
N TRP A 164 15.27 -0.56 -21.92
CA TRP A 164 16.36 -0.26 -22.82
C TRP A 164 17.61 -1.03 -22.39
N ASP A 165 17.92 -2.04 -23.20
CA ASP A 165 19.21 -2.70 -23.33
C ASP A 165 19.65 -3.65 -22.19
N GLN A 166 19.28 -4.92 -22.32
CA GLN A 166 20.12 -6.01 -21.84
C GLN A 166 20.59 -6.83 -23.05
N GLY A 167 21.59 -6.27 -23.74
CA GLY A 167 22.44 -7.02 -24.67
C GLY A 167 23.35 -8.02 -23.96
#